data_AF-A0A8H5HP06-F1
#
_entry.id   AF-A0A8H5HP06-F1
#
_cell.length_a   1.000
_cell.length_b   1.000
_cell.length_c   1.000
_cell.angle_alpha   90.00
_cell.angle_beta   90.00
_cell.angle_gamma   90.00
#
_symmetry.space_group_name_H-M   'P 1'
#
loop_
_entity.id
_entity.type
_entity.pdbx_description
1 polymer ?
#
loop_
_entity_poly.entity_id
_entity_poly.type
_entity_poly.pdbx_seq_one_letter_code
_entity_poly.pdbx_strand_id
1 'polypeptide(L)'
;MSSMQDVLLRRVKYPSGASDLLLIHRPSHPSHRHPSSHLCPVQAAASPEKTTAARALLAKNFPASSNKKAVSQRVPKIPTDPFKLAQYRKIELMKMRHRAIPGDPKDGPSSAPLDQRLHVKVAKDGGAEQIFWFRKGLQLIRFLANGDHQILLNDKAIVDQAEDGDTLVVAHIDSTTG
;
A
#
# COMPACT_ATOMS: atom_id res chain seq x y z
N MET A 1 -15.41 5.14 -35.02
CA MET A 1 -15.44 6.29 -34.09
C MET A 1 -15.43 5.73 -32.68
N SER A 2 -14.23 5.55 -32.10
CA SER A 2 -14.05 4.90 -30.80
C SER A 2 -14.18 5.93 -29.68
N SER A 3 -15.13 5.69 -28.79
CA SER A 3 -15.47 6.52 -27.65
C SER A 3 -14.39 6.40 -26.57
N MET A 4 -13.62 7.48 -26.34
CA MET A 4 -12.74 7.61 -25.18
C MET A 4 -13.60 7.83 -23.92
N GLN A 5 -13.54 6.89 -22.98
CA GLN A 5 -14.18 7.06 -21.68
C GLN A 5 -13.21 7.76 -20.73
N ASP A 6 -13.52 9.01 -20.38
CA ASP A 6 -12.87 9.75 -19.31
C ASP A 6 -13.07 9.05 -17.96
N VAL A 7 -11.99 8.56 -17.36
CA VAL A 7 -12.01 7.95 -16.04
C VAL A 7 -11.96 9.05 -14.98
N LEU A 8 -13.14 9.49 -14.55
CA LEU A 8 -13.31 10.43 -13.45
C LEU A 8 -12.94 9.75 -12.11
N LEU A 9 -11.75 10.05 -11.57
CA LEU A 9 -11.27 9.58 -10.26
C LEU A 9 -12.17 10.11 -9.13
N ARG A 10 -13.22 9.36 -8.78
CA ARG A 10 -14.01 9.61 -7.56
C ARG A 10 -13.22 9.13 -6.34
N ARG A 11 -12.76 10.08 -5.52
CA ARG A 11 -12.22 9.81 -4.17
C ARG A 11 -13.30 9.15 -3.31
N VAL A 12 -13.16 7.85 -3.05
CA VAL A 12 -13.92 7.18 -1.99
C VAL A 12 -13.33 7.60 -0.65
N LYS A 13 -14.11 8.35 0.12
CA LYS A 13 -13.76 8.79 1.48
C LYS A 13 -14.13 7.65 2.44
N TYR A 14 -13.14 6.90 2.91
CA TYR A 14 -13.36 5.90 3.95
C TYR A 14 -13.60 6.59 5.30
N PRO A 15 -14.64 6.21 6.06
CA PRO A 15 -14.82 6.71 7.42
C PRO A 15 -13.70 6.14 8.32
N SER A 16 -12.80 7.03 8.70
CA SER A 16 -11.81 6.85 9.76
C SER A 16 -12.53 6.61 11.09
N GLY A 17 -12.56 5.37 11.59
CA GLY A 17 -13.13 5.11 12.91
C GLY A 17 -13.12 3.68 13.46
N ALA A 18 -12.48 2.70 12.80
CA ALA A 18 -12.37 1.35 13.37
C ALA A 18 -11.00 1.21 14.06
N SER A 19 -10.99 1.37 15.38
CA SER A 19 -9.90 0.90 16.24
C SER A 19 -9.91 -0.62 16.21
N ASP A 20 -9.07 -1.23 15.39
CA ASP A 20 -8.77 -2.66 15.48
C ASP A 20 -8.10 -2.94 16.82
N LEU A 21 -8.91 -3.31 17.80
CA LEU A 21 -8.45 -3.98 19.01
C LEU A 21 -7.88 -5.33 18.56
N LEU A 22 -6.56 -5.41 18.50
CA LEU A 22 -5.82 -6.66 18.41
C LEU A 22 -6.14 -7.51 19.64
N LEU A 23 -7.22 -8.28 19.54
CA LEU A 23 -7.51 -9.36 20.47
C LEU A 23 -6.43 -10.43 20.22
N ILE A 24 -5.48 -10.52 21.15
CA ILE A 24 -4.48 -11.59 21.18
C ILE A 24 -5.24 -12.90 21.37
N HIS A 25 -5.59 -13.56 20.26
CA HIS A 25 -6.19 -14.88 20.28
C HIS A 25 -5.07 -15.86 20.67
N ARG A 26 -5.12 -16.35 21.92
CA ARG A 26 -4.38 -17.57 22.26
C ARG A 26 -4.93 -18.68 21.35
N PRO A 27 -4.08 -19.46 20.67
CA PRO A 27 -4.53 -20.56 19.84
C PRO A 27 -5.24 -21.58 20.73
N SER A 28 -6.57 -21.65 20.60
CA SER A 28 -7.37 -22.67 21.27
C SER A 28 -7.38 -23.93 20.41
N HIS A 29 -7.32 -25.08 21.08
CA HIS A 29 -7.46 -26.39 20.46
C HIS A 29 -8.82 -26.45 19.71
N PRO A 30 -8.94 -27.14 18.56
CA PRO A 30 -10.15 -27.11 17.72
C PRO A 30 -11.46 -27.45 18.45
N SER A 31 -11.39 -28.28 19.51
CA SER A 31 -12.52 -28.64 20.38
C SER A 31 -13.06 -27.48 21.25
N HIS A 32 -12.27 -26.42 21.45
CA HIS A 32 -12.62 -25.25 22.27
C HIS A 32 -12.92 -24.00 21.45
N ARG A 33 -13.17 -24.15 20.14
CA ARG A 33 -13.49 -23.03 19.26
C ARG A 33 -14.88 -22.46 19.50
N HIS A 34 -15.83 -23.28 19.97
CA HIS A 34 -17.20 -22.84 20.21
C HIS A 34 -17.31 -22.05 21.52
N PRO A 35 -17.98 -20.87 21.55
CA PRO A 35 -18.19 -20.08 22.78
C PRO A 35 -18.94 -20.82 23.88
N SER A 36 -19.66 -21.90 23.56
CA SER A 36 -20.29 -22.78 24.53
C SER A 36 -19.34 -23.84 25.10
N SER A 37 -18.22 -24.15 24.42
CA SER A 37 -17.24 -25.15 24.84
C SER A 37 -16.03 -24.57 25.58
N HIS A 38 -15.99 -23.24 25.73
CA HIS A 38 -15.18 -22.57 26.73
C HIS A 38 -16.12 -21.72 27.60
N LEU A 39 -15.96 -21.76 28.92
CA LEU A 39 -16.61 -20.82 29.82
C LEU A 39 -15.96 -19.44 29.61
N CYS A 40 -16.21 -18.81 28.46
CA CYS A 40 -15.79 -17.45 28.21
C CYS A 40 -16.52 -16.61 29.26
N PRO A 41 -15.82 -15.99 30.21
CA PRO A 41 -16.49 -15.10 31.14
C PRO A 41 -17.06 -13.98 30.28
N VAL A 42 -18.38 -13.98 30.10
CA VAL A 42 -19.11 -12.86 29.51
C VAL A 42 -18.71 -11.67 30.35
N GLN A 43 -17.94 -10.75 29.77
CA GLN A 43 -17.47 -9.59 30.50
C GLN A 43 -18.71 -8.82 30.94
N ALA A 44 -19.07 -8.97 32.22
CA ALA A 44 -20.07 -8.13 32.84
C ALA A 44 -19.61 -6.68 32.63
N ALA A 45 -20.53 -5.83 32.17
CA ALA A 45 -20.25 -4.42 31.90
C ALA A 45 -19.48 -3.84 33.10
N ALA A 46 -18.21 -3.48 32.87
CA ALA A 46 -17.34 -3.04 33.95
C ALA A 46 -17.97 -1.80 34.60
N SER A 47 -18.00 -1.78 35.94
CA SER A 47 -18.52 -0.63 36.66
C SER A 47 -17.74 0.64 36.26
N PRO A 48 -18.43 1.79 36.11
CA PRO A 48 -17.80 3.01 35.62
C PRO A 48 -16.59 3.45 36.47
N GLU A 49 -16.61 3.16 37.78
CA GLU A 49 -15.53 3.47 38.73
C GLU A 49 -14.21 2.75 38.45
N LYS A 50 -14.25 1.48 38.05
CA LYS A 50 -13.04 0.73 37.68
C LYS A 50 -12.42 1.27 36.39
N THR A 51 -13.27 1.77 35.50
CA THR A 51 -12.86 2.33 34.21
C THR A 51 -12.15 3.67 34.37
N THR A 52 -12.60 4.53 35.31
CA THR A 52 -11.95 5.82 35.57
C THR A 52 -10.57 5.66 36.24
N ALA A 53 -10.46 4.75 37.22
CA ALA A 53 -9.17 4.44 37.86
C ALA A 53 -8.15 3.86 36.87
N ALA A 54 -8.59 2.93 36.00
CA ALA A 54 -7.73 2.38 34.95
C ALA A 54 -7.28 3.45 33.96
N ARG A 55 -8.18 4.36 33.54
CA ARG A 55 -7.82 5.49 32.67
C ARG A 55 -6.83 6.45 33.33
N ALA A 56 -6.96 6.71 34.62
CA ALA A 56 -6.01 7.54 35.38
C ALA A 56 -4.61 6.91 35.43
N LEU A 57 -4.52 5.59 35.65
CA LEU A 57 -3.25 4.87 35.59
C LEU A 57 -2.63 4.89 34.19
N LEU A 58 -3.44 4.72 33.15
CA LEU A 58 -2.96 4.83 31.77
C LEU A 58 -2.47 6.24 31.46
N ALA A 59 -3.20 7.29 31.86
CA ALA A 59 -2.76 8.67 31.66
C ALA A 59 -1.47 9.01 32.42
N LYS A 60 -1.26 8.41 33.61
CA LYS A 60 -0.05 8.61 34.41
C LYS A 60 1.18 7.95 33.78
N ASN A 61 1.03 6.74 33.24
CA ASN A 61 2.15 5.97 32.67
C ASN A 61 2.38 6.27 31.18
N PHE A 62 1.32 6.68 30.48
CA PHE A 62 1.30 7.01 29.06
C PHE A 62 0.74 8.42 28.91
N PRO A 63 1.46 9.46 29.36
CA PRO A 63 1.00 10.84 29.19
C PRO A 63 0.70 11.07 27.71
N ALA A 64 -0.49 11.61 27.40
CA ALA A 64 -0.96 11.86 26.05
C ALA A 64 -0.11 12.89 25.26
N SER A 65 1.09 13.22 25.75
CA SER A 65 2.17 13.87 25.03
C SER A 65 2.74 12.94 23.96
N SER A 66 1.87 12.50 23.06
CA SER A 66 2.23 12.19 21.70
C SER A 66 2.42 13.52 20.97
N ASN A 67 3.40 14.33 21.42
CA ASN A 67 4.10 15.21 20.49
C ASN A 67 4.78 14.26 19.50
N LYS A 68 4.03 13.84 18.47
CA LYS A 68 4.61 13.22 17.29
C LYS A 68 5.46 14.32 16.70
N LYS A 69 6.70 14.46 17.20
CA LYS A 69 7.73 15.21 16.52
C LYS A 69 7.65 14.68 15.10
N ALA A 70 7.32 15.56 14.16
CA ALA A 70 7.31 15.21 12.76
C ALA A 70 8.66 14.55 12.52
N VAL A 71 8.64 13.22 12.34
CA VAL A 71 9.87 12.47 12.12
C VAL A 71 10.32 12.98 10.77
N SER A 72 11.26 13.93 10.79
CA SER A 72 11.92 14.43 9.60
C SER A 72 12.37 13.19 8.85
N GLN A 73 11.73 12.94 7.70
CA GLN A 73 12.05 11.80 6.87
C GLN A 73 13.49 12.02 6.39
N ARG A 74 14.44 11.43 7.12
CA ARG A 74 15.82 11.40 6.68
C ARG A 74 15.87 10.55 5.44
N VAL A 75 16.29 11.14 4.33
CA VAL A 75 16.61 10.39 3.11
C VAL A 75 17.72 9.40 3.48
N PRO A 76 17.46 8.09 3.42
CA PRO A 76 18.48 7.10 3.77
C PRO A 76 19.64 7.20 2.77
N LYS A 77 20.87 7.23 3.29
CA LYS A 77 22.07 7.22 2.46
C LYS A 77 22.22 5.85 1.80
N ILE A 78 22.43 5.83 0.49
CA ILE A 78 22.68 4.60 -0.27
C ILE A 78 24.06 4.05 0.14
N PRO A 79 24.17 2.81 0.65
CA PRO A 79 25.45 2.22 0.99
C PRO A 79 26.36 1.99 -0.23
N THR A 80 27.67 2.27 -0.10
CA THR A 80 28.67 2.08 -1.18
C THR A 80 29.13 0.62 -1.33
N ASP A 81 29.13 -0.15 -0.24
CA ASP A 81 29.56 -1.55 -0.21
C ASP A 81 28.55 -2.45 -0.98
N PRO A 82 29.01 -3.27 -1.95
CA PRO A 82 28.14 -4.08 -2.81
C PRO A 82 27.23 -5.04 -2.04
N PHE A 83 27.68 -5.63 -0.93
CA PHE A 83 26.86 -6.57 -0.17
C PHE A 83 25.70 -5.86 0.54
N LYS A 84 26.00 -4.73 1.18
CA LYS A 84 25.00 -3.88 1.83
C LYS A 84 24.06 -3.25 0.81
N LEU A 85 24.56 -2.91 -0.37
CA LEU A 85 23.77 -2.36 -1.47
C LEU A 85 22.72 -3.38 -1.95
N ALA A 86 23.09 -4.65 -2.12
CA ALA A 86 22.14 -5.71 -2.47
C ALA A 86 21.03 -5.87 -1.41
N GLN A 87 21.40 -5.86 -0.12
CA GLN A 87 20.44 -5.90 0.98
C GLN A 87 19.54 -4.66 1.00
N TYR A 88 20.11 -3.48 0.77
CA TYR A 88 19.37 -2.22 0.70
C TYR A 88 18.31 -2.27 -0.41
N ARG A 89 18.69 -2.70 -1.63
CA ARG A 89 17.77 -2.89 -2.76
C ARG A 89 16.64 -3.86 -2.42
N LYS A 90 16.95 -4.97 -1.74
CA LYS A 90 15.92 -5.94 -1.30
C LYS A 90 14.91 -5.30 -0.35
N ILE A 91 15.37 -4.54 0.63
CA ILE A 91 14.51 -3.84 1.59
C ILE A 91 13.67 -2.75 0.90
N GLU A 92 14.27 -1.99 -0.02
CA GLU A 92 13.58 -0.96 -0.79
C GLU A 92 12.45 -1.57 -1.62
N LEU A 93 12.70 -2.71 -2.29
CA LEU A 93 11.69 -3.43 -3.04
C LEU A 93 10.56 -3.95 -2.13
N MET A 94 10.89 -4.46 -0.94
CA MET A 94 9.86 -4.84 0.05
C MET A 94 9.02 -3.66 0.50
N LYS A 95 9.64 -2.51 0.80
CA LYS A 95 8.94 -1.28 1.16
C LYS A 95 8.02 -0.82 0.04
N MET A 96 8.48 -0.91 -1.20
CA MET A 96 7.65 -0.58 -2.36
C MET A 96 6.44 -1.50 -2.45
N ARG A 97 6.62 -2.82 -2.34
CA ARG A 97 5.54 -3.81 -2.35
C ARG A 97 4.48 -3.54 -1.28
N HIS A 98 4.91 -3.20 -0.07
CA HIS A 98 3.99 -2.95 1.05
C HIS A 98 3.20 -1.64 0.91
N ARG A 99 3.77 -0.64 0.22
CA ARG A 99 3.13 0.67 0.00
C ARG A 99 2.33 0.74 -1.31
N ALA A 100 2.45 -0.27 -2.16
CA ALA A 100 1.86 -0.25 -3.48
C ALA A 100 0.33 -0.40 -3.44
N ILE A 101 -0.35 0.44 -4.21
CA ILE A 101 -1.80 0.43 -4.41
C ILE A 101 -2.08 -0.21 -5.77
N PRO A 102 -3.17 -0.99 -5.95
CA PRO A 102 -3.55 -1.46 -7.27
C PRO A 102 -3.76 -0.28 -8.23
N GLY A 103 -3.14 -0.37 -9.41
CA GLY A 103 -3.30 0.63 -10.46
C GLY A 103 -4.66 0.55 -11.16
N ASP A 104 -5.27 -0.64 -11.20
CA ASP A 104 -6.65 -0.83 -11.66
C ASP A 104 -7.57 -0.97 -10.44
N PRO A 105 -8.64 -0.16 -10.30
CA PRO A 105 -9.61 -0.30 -9.22
C PRO A 105 -10.36 -1.65 -9.21
N LYS A 106 -10.38 -2.38 -10.33
CA LYS A 106 -10.94 -3.74 -10.41
C LYS A 106 -10.04 -4.77 -9.74
N ASP A 107 -8.76 -4.46 -9.58
CA ASP A 107 -7.78 -5.34 -8.98
C ASP A 107 -7.75 -5.21 -7.46
N GLY A 108 -8.09 -6.29 -6.76
CA GLY A 108 -7.94 -6.41 -5.31
C GLY A 108 -6.52 -6.80 -4.88
N PRO A 109 -6.17 -6.68 -3.59
CA PRO A 109 -4.84 -7.03 -3.08
C PRO A 109 -4.51 -8.53 -3.19
N SER A 110 -5.48 -9.40 -3.46
CA SER A 110 -5.31 -10.84 -3.69
C SER A 110 -5.42 -11.25 -5.16
N SER A 111 -5.69 -10.31 -6.08
CA SER A 111 -6.09 -10.65 -7.44
C SER A 111 -4.93 -11.14 -8.33
N ALA A 112 -3.70 -10.73 -8.03
CA ALA A 112 -2.50 -11.16 -8.73
C ALA A 112 -1.43 -11.67 -7.76
N PRO A 113 -0.74 -12.80 -8.03
CA PRO A 113 0.40 -13.24 -7.23
C PRO A 113 1.56 -12.23 -7.33
N LEU A 114 2.40 -12.13 -6.30
CA LEU A 114 3.45 -11.11 -6.20
C LEU A 114 4.42 -11.11 -7.39
N ASP A 115 4.71 -12.27 -7.97
CA ASP A 115 5.60 -12.39 -9.12
C ASP A 115 4.96 -11.86 -10.42
N GLN A 116 3.63 -11.75 -10.47
CA GLN A 116 2.92 -11.16 -11.61
C GLN A 116 2.66 -9.66 -11.44
N ARG A 117 3.24 -9.00 -10.42
CA ARG A 117 3.03 -7.57 -10.16
C ARG A 117 4.21 -6.72 -10.61
N LEU A 118 3.96 -5.80 -11.53
CA LEU A 118 4.87 -4.72 -11.89
C LEU A 118 4.63 -3.54 -10.95
N HIS A 119 5.66 -3.10 -10.22
CA HIS A 119 5.53 -1.98 -9.28
C HIS A 119 6.14 -0.72 -9.88
N VAL A 120 5.36 0.36 -9.93
CA VAL A 120 5.74 1.64 -10.54
C VAL A 120 5.67 2.72 -9.47
N LYS A 121 6.76 3.46 -9.31
CA LYS A 121 6.83 4.62 -8.42
C LYS A 121 6.53 5.87 -9.26
N VAL A 122 5.50 6.62 -8.86
CA VAL A 122 5.07 7.85 -9.54
C VAL A 122 5.27 9.01 -8.57
N ALA A 123 6.11 9.96 -8.98
CA ALA A 123 6.22 11.25 -8.32
C ALA A 123 5.36 12.26 -9.10
N LYS A 124 4.49 12.98 -8.38
CA LYS A 124 3.79 14.13 -8.94
C LYS A 124 4.58 15.38 -8.56
N ASP A 125 4.69 16.36 -9.45
CA ASP A 125 5.35 17.63 -9.13
C ASP A 125 4.79 18.24 -7.83
N GLY A 126 5.69 18.40 -6.84
CA GLY A 126 5.36 18.91 -5.51
C GLY A 126 4.48 17.98 -4.64
N GLY A 127 4.16 16.77 -5.11
CA GLY A 127 3.31 15.79 -4.44
C GLY A 127 4.08 14.71 -3.68
N ALA A 128 3.36 13.99 -2.82
CA ALA A 128 3.90 12.78 -2.21
C ALA A 128 4.02 11.66 -3.26
N GLU A 129 5.16 10.96 -3.24
CA GLU A 129 5.38 9.80 -4.09
C GLU A 129 4.33 8.72 -3.80
N GLN A 130 3.69 8.23 -4.87
CA GLN A 130 2.76 7.10 -4.81
C GLN A 130 3.36 5.92 -5.55
N ILE A 131 3.04 4.72 -5.08
CA ILE A 131 3.51 3.49 -5.69
C ILE A 131 2.27 2.73 -6.12
N PHE A 132 2.23 2.35 -7.38
CA PHE A 132 1.17 1.55 -7.97
C PHE A 132 1.71 0.17 -8.34
N TRP A 133 0.85 -0.83 -8.37
CA TRP A 133 1.16 -2.11 -8.97
C TRP A 133 0.16 -2.48 -10.06
N PHE A 134 0.67 -3.13 -11.10
CA PHE A 134 -0.07 -3.58 -12.28
C PHE A 134 0.21 -5.05 -12.54
N ARG A 135 -0.69 -5.76 -13.21
CA ARG A 135 -0.41 -7.12 -13.67
C ARG A 135 0.63 -7.11 -14.81
N LYS A 136 1.54 -8.08 -14.81
CA LYS A 136 2.41 -8.35 -15.97
C LYS A 136 1.52 -8.72 -17.16
N GLY A 137 1.83 -8.18 -18.34
CA GLY A 137 1.00 -8.30 -19.55
C GLY A 137 0.30 -7.01 -19.96
N LEU A 138 0.40 -5.93 -19.16
CA LEU A 138 0.02 -4.59 -19.58
C LEU A 138 1.15 -3.92 -20.36
N GLN A 139 0.79 -3.12 -21.36
CA GLN A 139 1.72 -2.22 -22.04
C GLN A 139 1.62 -0.84 -21.40
N LEU A 140 2.78 -0.31 -21.02
CA LEU A 140 2.90 1.09 -20.64
C LEU A 140 3.13 1.89 -21.91
N ILE A 141 2.32 2.92 -22.13
CA ILE A 141 2.43 3.82 -23.27
C ILE A 141 2.85 5.19 -22.72
N ARG A 142 4.01 5.66 -23.16
CA ARG A 142 4.49 7.02 -22.93
C ARG A 142 3.90 7.93 -24.00
N PHE A 143 3.23 9.00 -23.58
CA PHE A 143 2.80 10.08 -24.47
C PHE A 143 3.83 11.20 -24.42
N LEU A 144 4.32 11.56 -25.60
CA LEU A 144 5.27 12.64 -25.81
C LEU A 144 4.53 13.97 -25.98
N ALA A 145 5.21 15.09 -25.72
CA ALA A 145 4.62 16.43 -25.80
C ALA A 145 4.09 16.80 -27.21
N ASN A 146 4.60 16.12 -28.25
CA ASN A 146 4.18 16.30 -29.63
C ASN A 146 2.91 15.51 -30.01
N GLY A 147 2.34 14.73 -29.08
CA GLY A 147 1.17 13.89 -29.32
C GLY A 147 1.49 12.48 -29.82
N ASP A 148 2.76 12.15 -30.06
CA ASP A 148 3.17 10.80 -30.37
C ASP A 148 3.14 9.91 -29.12
N HIS A 149 3.10 8.61 -29.34
CA HIS A 149 3.15 7.63 -28.27
C HIS A 149 4.25 6.60 -28.51
N GLN A 150 4.93 6.22 -27.43
CA GLN A 150 5.95 5.20 -27.42
C GLN A 150 5.55 4.10 -26.46
N ILE A 151 5.54 2.85 -26.94
CA ILE A 151 5.34 1.69 -26.08
C ILE A 151 6.62 1.48 -25.27
N LEU A 152 6.50 1.58 -23.95
CA LEU A 152 7.57 1.27 -23.04
C LEU A 152 7.69 -0.24 -22.92
N LEU A 153 8.82 -0.76 -23.40
CA LEU A 153 9.15 -2.16 -23.26
C LEU A 153 9.63 -2.43 -21.84
N ASN A 154 9.30 -3.62 -21.33
CA ASN A 154 9.62 -4.02 -19.96
C ASN A 154 11.06 -4.56 -19.81
N ASP A 155 11.87 -4.46 -20.85
CA ASP A 155 13.26 -4.91 -20.93
C ASP A 155 14.24 -3.91 -20.32
N LYS A 156 13.89 -2.62 -20.28
CA LYS A 156 14.69 -1.55 -19.66
C LYS A 156 13.95 -0.91 -18.50
N ALA A 157 14.70 -0.32 -17.57
CA ALA A 157 14.08 0.42 -16.47
C ALA A 157 13.24 1.59 -17.04
N ILE A 158 12.04 1.81 -16.50
CA ILE A 158 11.13 2.89 -16.96
C ILE A 158 11.82 4.26 -16.83
N VAL A 159 12.67 4.43 -15.81
CA VAL A 159 13.44 5.66 -15.58
C VAL A 159 14.41 5.97 -16.72
N ASP A 160 14.90 4.95 -17.42
CA ASP A 160 15.80 5.15 -18.56
C ASP A 160 15.02 5.49 -19.85
N GLN A 161 13.70 5.32 -19.83
CA GLN A 161 12.82 5.50 -20.99
C GLN A 161 11.83 6.67 -20.84
N ALA A 162 11.71 7.26 -19.65
CA ALA A 162 10.81 8.37 -19.35
C ALA A 162 11.61 9.58 -18.84
N GLU A 163 11.29 10.75 -19.38
CA GLU A 163 11.84 12.05 -19.04
C GLU A 163 10.85 12.83 -18.16
N ASP A 164 11.36 13.84 -17.45
CA ASP A 164 10.55 14.71 -16.62
C ASP A 164 9.54 15.48 -17.48
N GLY A 165 8.24 15.28 -17.22
CA GLY A 165 7.13 15.90 -17.96
C GLY A 165 6.33 14.94 -18.84
N ASP A 166 6.75 13.68 -18.97
CA ASP A 166 6.00 12.70 -19.74
C ASP A 166 4.71 12.25 -19.07
N THR A 167 3.69 12.00 -19.88
CA THR A 167 2.45 11.36 -19.43
C THR A 167 2.51 9.87 -19.74
N LEU A 168 2.52 9.04 -18.70
CA LEU A 168 2.44 7.58 -18.84
C LEU A 168 0.99 7.12 -18.70
N VAL A 169 0.51 6.38 -19.69
CA VAL A 169 -0.82 5.74 -19.68
C VAL A 169 -0.62 4.23 -19.71
N VAL A 170 -1.41 3.52 -18.92
CA VAL A 170 -1.40 2.05 -18.90
C VAL A 170 -2.50 1.57 -19.84
N ALA A 171 -2.14 0.82 -20.87
CA ALA A 171 -3.10 0.20 -21.79
C ALA A 171 -3.15 -1.32 -21.57
N HIS A 172 -4.37 -1.87 -21.57
CA HIS A 172 -4.57 -3.30 -21.58
C HIS A 172 -4.26 -3.83 -22.98
N ILE A 173 -3.37 -4.83 -23.08
CA ILE A 173 -3.18 -5.55 -24.33
C ILE A 173 -4.21 -6.66 -24.31
N ASP A 174 -5.29 -6.49 -25.06
CA ASP A 174 -6.13 -7.63 -25.38
C ASP A 174 -5.30 -8.52 -26.30
N SER A 175 -4.75 -9.62 -25.77
CA SER A 175 -4.08 -10.65 -26.56
C SER A 175 -5.12 -11.36 -27.44
N THR A 176 -5.61 -10.66 -28.45
CA THR A 176 -6.55 -11.14 -29.47
C THR A 176 -5.76 -11.28 -30.77
N THR A 177 -4.82 -12.21 -30.81
CA THR A 177 -4.22 -12.68 -32.07
C THR A 177 -3.54 -14.02 -31.79
N GLY A 178 -4.20 -15.08 -32.24
CA GLY A 178 -3.83 -16.49 -32.07
C GLY A 178 -5.02 -17.36 -32.41
#